data_AF-A4XD90-F1
#
_entry.id   AF-A4XD90-F1
#
_cell.length_a   1.000
_cell.length_b   1.000
_cell.length_c   1.000
_cell.angle_alpha   90.00
_cell.angle_beta   90.00
_cell.angle_gamma   90.00
#
_symmetry.space_group_name_H-M   'P 1'
#
loop_
_entity.id
_entity.type
_entity.pdbx_description
1 polymer ?
#
loop_
_entity_poly.entity_id
_entity_poly.type
_entity_poly.pdbx_seq_one_letter_code
_entity_poly.pdbx_strand_id
1 'polypeptide(L)'
;MWAGLPSGFLAIIATLLGTYLGGRVANNSQRKHYRLAGQSEACASLLKEYSRVYLQLLSAARQSDRKPESETTKWVDWAPWNQAISVVNLTCNSEIVQAAHGLDAAFWEVSLALMQGKLDQQRWHNWAALPENAKLKFTNVVRSQLGYAQQPLSKLSGRPPLPQATTFLNESTMIGERHGE
;
A
#
# COMPACT_ATOMS: atom_id res chain seq x y z
N MET A 1 -28.24 -52.97 -44.39
CA MET A 1 -29.14 -51.94 -43.82
C MET A 1 -28.55 -51.51 -42.48
N TRP A 2 -27.81 -50.40 -42.44
CA TRP A 2 -27.38 -49.76 -41.19
C TRP A 2 -27.91 -48.34 -41.24
N ALA A 3 -29.05 -48.10 -40.60
CA ALA A 3 -29.62 -46.76 -40.50
C ALA A 3 -30.40 -46.65 -39.20
N GLY A 4 -30.09 -45.60 -38.43
CA GLY A 4 -30.95 -45.11 -37.37
C GLY A 4 -30.39 -45.23 -35.96
N LEU A 5 -29.17 -44.75 -35.70
CA LEU A 5 -28.90 -44.20 -34.37
C LEU A 5 -29.81 -42.96 -34.23
N PRO A 6 -30.70 -42.89 -33.22
CA PRO A 6 -31.68 -41.82 -33.09
C PRO A 6 -30.97 -40.49 -32.83
N SER A 7 -31.15 -39.53 -33.75
CA SER A 7 -30.54 -38.19 -33.75
C SER A 7 -30.76 -37.38 -32.47
N GLY A 8 -31.76 -37.72 -31.65
CA GLY A 8 -32.03 -37.07 -30.37
C GLY A 8 -31.01 -37.36 -29.25
N PHE A 9 -30.40 -38.56 -29.23
CA PHE A 9 -29.44 -38.91 -28.18
C PHE A 9 -28.11 -38.13 -28.33
N LEU A 10 -27.69 -37.87 -29.57
CA LEU A 10 -26.49 -37.07 -29.86
C LEU A 10 -26.67 -35.61 -29.42
N ALA A 11 -27.87 -35.04 -29.62
CA ALA A 11 -28.16 -33.68 -29.21
C ALA A 11 -28.08 -33.51 -27.69
N ILE A 12 -28.66 -34.43 -26.92
CA ILE A 12 -28.63 -34.39 -25.44
C ILE A 12 -27.21 -34.53 -24.91
N ILE A 13 -26.42 -35.45 -25.46
CA ILE A 13 -25.01 -35.65 -25.07
C ILE A 13 -24.20 -34.38 -25.38
N ALA A 14 -24.39 -33.76 -26.55
CA ALA A 14 -23.71 -32.53 -26.91
C ALA A 14 -24.09 -31.36 -25.98
N THR A 15 -25.37 -31.23 -25.60
CA THR A 15 -25.83 -30.20 -24.66
C THR A 15 -25.25 -30.42 -23.26
N LEU A 16 -25.21 -31.66 -22.76
CA LEU A 16 -24.63 -31.99 -21.45
C LEU A 16 -23.11 -31.75 -21.41
N LEU A 17 -22.40 -32.10 -22.49
CA LEU A 17 -20.97 -31.88 -22.58
C LEU A 17 -20.65 -30.38 -22.67
N GLY A 18 -21.46 -29.62 -23.41
CA GLY A 18 -21.37 -28.16 -23.50
C GLY A 18 -21.61 -27.46 -22.16
N THR A 19 -22.63 -27.86 -21.40
CA THR A 19 -22.91 -27.27 -20.08
C THR A 19 -21.87 -27.66 -19.03
N TYR A 20 -21.34 -28.90 -19.07
CA TYR A 20 -20.28 -29.35 -18.17
C TYR A 20 -18.94 -28.61 -18.42
N LEU A 21 -18.51 -28.52 -19.68
CA LEU A 21 -17.30 -27.79 -20.06
C LEU A 21 -17.45 -26.28 -19.80
N GLY A 22 -18.61 -25.71 -20.13
CA GLY A 22 -18.94 -24.31 -19.83
C GLY A 22 -18.92 -24.00 -18.34
N GLY A 23 -19.49 -24.87 -17.51
CA GLY A 23 -19.49 -24.73 -16.05
C GLY A 23 -18.09 -24.80 -15.44
N ARG A 24 -17.21 -25.67 -15.96
CA ARG A 24 -15.83 -25.78 -15.47
C ARG A 24 -14.98 -24.56 -15.83
N VAL A 25 -15.12 -24.03 -17.06
CA VAL A 25 -14.43 -22.81 -17.50
C VAL A 25 -14.94 -21.58 -16.74
N ALA A 26 -16.26 -21.45 -16.58
CA ALA A 26 -16.88 -20.35 -15.83
C ALA A 26 -16.44 -20.35 -14.36
N ASN A 27 -16.45 -21.52 -13.70
CA ASN A 27 -16.03 -21.65 -12.30
C ASN A 27 -14.54 -21.30 -12.11
N ASN A 28 -13.67 -21.71 -13.03
CA ASN A 28 -12.24 -21.38 -12.94
C ASN A 28 -11.98 -19.88 -13.15
N SER A 29 -12.69 -19.26 -14.10
CA SER A 29 -12.63 -17.81 -14.33
C SER A 29 -13.14 -17.03 -13.11
N GLN A 30 -14.30 -17.39 -12.57
CA GLN A 30 -14.87 -16.76 -11.38
C GLN A 30 -13.94 -16.85 -10.18
N ARG A 31 -13.39 -18.04 -9.88
CA ARG A 31 -12.43 -18.22 -8.78
C ARG A 31 -11.19 -17.33 -8.94
N LYS A 32 -10.68 -17.19 -10.16
CA LYS A 32 -9.54 -16.31 -10.45
C LYS A 32 -9.89 -14.84 -10.21
N HIS A 33 -11.06 -14.39 -10.66
CA HIS A 33 -11.53 -13.02 -10.45
C HIS A 33 -11.75 -12.70 -8.96
N TYR A 34 -12.38 -13.61 -8.20
CA TYR A 34 -12.56 -13.42 -6.76
C TYR A 34 -11.23 -13.34 -6.01
N ARG A 35 -10.25 -14.19 -6.37
CA ARG A 35 -8.93 -14.15 -5.76
C ARG A 35 -8.20 -12.84 -6.05
N LEU A 36 -8.21 -12.39 -7.31
CA LEU A 36 -7.56 -11.12 -7.70
C LEU A 36 -8.24 -9.91 -7.05
N ALA A 37 -9.57 -9.90 -6.97
CA ALA A 37 -10.32 -8.85 -6.29
C ALA A 37 -9.95 -8.77 -4.80
N GLY A 38 -9.95 -9.90 -4.09
CA GLY A 38 -9.56 -9.95 -2.67
C GLY A 38 -8.12 -9.51 -2.44
N GLN A 39 -7.18 -9.91 -3.31
CA GLN A 39 -5.79 -9.46 -3.24
C GLN A 39 -5.64 -7.96 -3.46
N SER A 40 -6.36 -7.42 -4.45
CA SER A 40 -6.35 -5.99 -4.74
C SER A 40 -6.91 -5.18 -3.58
N GLU A 41 -7.99 -5.63 -2.96
CA GLU A 41 -8.60 -4.97 -1.80
C GLU A 41 -7.67 -5.00 -0.58
N ALA A 42 -7.07 -6.16 -0.27
CA ALA A 42 -6.09 -6.28 0.81
C ALA A 42 -4.89 -5.35 0.61
N CYS A 43 -4.32 -5.31 -0.60
CA CYS A 43 -3.20 -4.43 -0.93
C CYS A 43 -3.59 -2.95 -0.86
N ALA A 44 -4.79 -2.58 -1.32
CA ALA A 44 -5.29 -1.21 -1.23
C ALA A 44 -5.50 -0.78 0.23
N SER A 45 -6.04 -1.66 1.07
CA SER A 45 -6.17 -1.44 2.52
C SER A 45 -4.82 -1.20 3.18
N LEU A 46 -3.81 -2.02 2.86
CA LEU A 46 -2.45 -1.82 3.37
C LEU A 46 -1.85 -0.47 2.93
N LEU A 47 -2.04 -0.06 1.67
CA LEU A 47 -1.56 1.24 1.17
C LEU A 47 -2.28 2.44 1.81
N LYS A 48 -3.55 2.26 2.21
CA LYS A 48 -4.30 3.25 2.98
C LYS A 48 -3.68 3.40 4.37
N GLU A 49 -3.47 2.30 5.08
CA GLU A 49 -2.84 2.31 6.42
C GLU A 49 -1.38 2.77 6.37
N TYR A 50 -0.64 2.50 5.29
CA TYR A 50 0.69 3.10 5.05
C TYR A 50 0.64 4.61 5.16
N SER A 51 -0.33 5.23 4.49
CA SER A 51 -0.42 6.70 4.42
C SER A 51 -0.74 7.27 5.80
N ARG A 52 -1.59 6.58 6.57
CA ARG A 52 -1.90 6.92 7.96
C ARG A 52 -0.67 6.84 8.86
N VAL A 53 0.03 5.70 8.87
CA VAL A 53 1.22 5.48 9.71
C VAL A 53 2.34 6.45 9.34
N TYR A 54 2.58 6.68 8.04
CA TYR A 54 3.57 7.64 7.55
C TYR A 54 3.29 9.06 8.07
N LEU A 55 2.02 9.52 8.00
CA LEU A 55 1.64 10.84 8.51
C LEU A 55 1.74 10.92 10.04
N GLN A 56 1.41 9.86 10.77
CA GLN A 56 1.57 9.80 12.22
C GLN A 56 3.06 9.91 12.60
N LEU A 57 3.94 9.14 11.96
CA LEU A 57 5.39 9.21 12.16
C LEU A 57 5.96 10.58 11.80
N LEU A 58 5.55 11.18 10.68
CA LEU A 58 5.94 12.54 10.32
C LEU A 58 5.48 13.56 11.38
N SER A 59 4.23 13.43 11.86
CA SER A 59 3.70 14.33 12.88
C SER A 59 4.45 14.18 14.21
N ALA A 60 4.88 12.96 14.54
CA ALA A 60 5.66 12.67 15.73
C ALA A 60 7.11 13.20 15.60
N ALA A 61 7.75 13.03 14.44
CA ALA A 61 9.07 13.60 14.18
C ALA A 61 9.09 15.15 14.32
N ARG A 62 7.99 15.83 13.95
CA ARG A 62 7.84 17.28 14.17
C ARG A 62 7.64 17.67 15.64
N GLN A 63 7.03 16.79 16.43
CA GLN A 63 6.77 17.04 17.85
C GLN A 63 7.95 16.63 18.74
N SER A 64 8.85 15.79 18.24
CA SER A 64 10.07 15.38 18.95
C SER A 64 10.92 16.58 19.38
N ASP A 65 10.91 17.67 18.61
CA ASP A 65 11.64 18.90 18.97
C ASP A 65 10.96 19.73 20.08
N ARG A 66 9.70 19.42 20.44
CA ARG A 66 8.85 20.28 21.31
C ARG A 66 8.42 19.64 22.62
N LYS A 67 8.48 18.32 22.77
CA LYS A 67 7.94 17.62 23.96
C LYS A 67 9.02 16.84 24.73
N PRO A 68 8.99 16.90 26.08
CA PRO A 68 9.87 16.07 26.90
C PRO A 68 9.51 14.59 26.78
N GLU A 69 10.54 13.75 26.93
CA GLU A 69 10.59 12.31 26.70
C GLU A 69 9.50 11.48 27.41
N SER A 70 8.83 12.01 28.43
CA SER A 70 7.84 11.29 29.24
C SER A 70 6.42 11.20 28.63
N GLU A 71 6.14 11.90 27.53
CA GLU A 71 4.81 11.90 26.87
C GLU A 71 4.80 11.14 25.51
N THR A 72 5.89 10.45 25.19
CA THR A 72 6.19 9.80 23.89
C THR A 72 5.37 8.53 23.58
N THR A 73 4.55 8.04 24.52
CA THR A 73 4.02 6.67 24.50
C THR A 73 2.88 6.42 23.50
N LYS A 74 2.37 7.42 22.76
CA LYS A 74 1.25 7.23 21.81
C LYS A 74 1.40 7.99 20.49
N TRP A 75 2.54 7.86 19.82
CA TRP A 75 2.75 8.52 18.53
C TRP A 75 2.11 7.82 17.34
N VAL A 76 2.04 6.49 17.37
CA VAL A 76 1.51 5.68 16.26
C VAL A 76 0.55 4.64 16.80
N ASP A 77 -0.63 4.57 16.20
CA ASP A 77 -1.58 3.49 16.44
C ASP A 77 -1.30 2.35 15.46
N TRP A 78 -0.63 1.30 15.94
CA TRP A 78 -0.21 0.16 15.13
C TRP A 78 -1.30 -0.89 14.91
N ALA A 79 -2.41 -0.85 15.65
CA ALA A 79 -3.43 -1.91 15.57
C ALA A 79 -4.05 -2.03 14.15
N PRO A 80 -4.46 -0.93 13.49
CA PRO A 80 -4.97 -0.98 12.11
C PRO A 80 -3.92 -1.46 11.10
N TRP A 81 -2.65 -1.07 11.29
CA TRP A 81 -1.54 -1.51 10.46
C TRP A 81 -1.32 -3.03 10.56
N ASN A 82 -1.24 -3.55 11.78
CA ASN A 82 -1.07 -4.99 12.04
C ASN A 82 -2.24 -5.82 11.50
N GLN A 83 -3.47 -5.28 11.59
CA GLN A 83 -4.63 -5.89 10.97
C GLN A 83 -4.51 -5.95 9.45
N ALA A 84 -4.08 -4.86 8.79
CA ALA A 84 -3.90 -4.83 7.35
C ALA A 84 -2.82 -5.83 6.88
N ILE A 85 -1.70 -5.92 7.58
CA ILE A 85 -0.65 -6.93 7.31
C ILE A 85 -1.22 -8.35 7.47
N SER A 86 -1.99 -8.61 8.51
CA SER A 86 -2.62 -9.92 8.74
C SER A 86 -3.57 -10.31 7.60
N VAL A 87 -4.37 -9.35 7.10
CA VAL A 87 -5.25 -9.59 5.95
C VAL A 87 -4.45 -9.91 4.70
N VAL A 88 -3.33 -9.22 4.45
CA VAL A 88 -2.43 -9.54 3.33
C VAL A 88 -1.84 -10.95 3.47
N ASN A 89 -1.40 -11.34 4.66
CA ASN A 89 -0.87 -12.69 4.93
C ASN A 89 -1.88 -13.80 4.64
N LEU A 90 -3.19 -13.53 4.84
CA LEU A 90 -4.26 -14.51 4.61
C LEU A 90 -4.71 -14.57 3.14
N THR A 91 -4.61 -13.47 2.39
CA THR A 91 -5.28 -13.32 1.08
C THR A 91 -4.32 -13.31 -0.11
N CYS A 92 -3.08 -12.90 0.11
CA CYS A 92 -2.09 -12.71 -0.94
C CYS A 92 -1.15 -13.89 -1.12
N ASN A 93 -0.45 -13.92 -2.25
CA ASN A 93 0.61 -14.90 -2.50
C ASN A 93 1.89 -14.54 -1.73
N SER A 94 2.84 -15.48 -1.69
CA SER A 94 4.09 -15.34 -0.93
C SER A 94 4.92 -14.13 -1.36
N GLU A 95 4.95 -13.77 -2.65
CA GLU A 95 5.72 -12.62 -3.14
C GLU A 95 5.15 -11.30 -2.61
N ILE A 96 3.82 -11.11 -2.68
CA ILE A 96 3.16 -9.92 -2.14
C ILE A 96 3.35 -9.86 -0.61
N VAL A 97 3.20 -10.99 0.08
CA VAL A 97 3.41 -11.08 1.54
C VAL A 97 4.84 -10.70 1.92
N GLN A 98 5.85 -11.22 1.22
CA GLN A 98 7.24 -10.88 1.49
C GLN A 98 7.51 -9.39 1.25
N ALA A 99 6.92 -8.80 0.20
CA ALA A 99 7.04 -7.38 -0.06
C ALA A 99 6.34 -6.52 1.01
N ALA A 100 5.20 -6.97 1.54
CA ALA A 100 4.49 -6.32 2.65
C ALA A 100 5.31 -6.37 3.94
N HIS A 101 5.98 -7.49 4.24
CA HIS A 101 6.91 -7.57 5.37
C HIS A 101 8.12 -6.64 5.21
N GLY A 102 8.63 -6.46 3.99
CA GLY A 102 9.66 -5.46 3.72
C GLY A 102 9.20 -4.03 4.01
N LEU A 103 7.92 -3.73 3.77
CA LEU A 103 7.31 -2.44 4.11
C LEU A 103 7.13 -2.26 5.62
N ASP A 104 6.69 -3.31 6.32
CA ASP A 104 6.55 -3.35 7.77
C ASP A 104 7.90 -3.12 8.48
N ALA A 105 8.94 -3.83 8.04
CA ALA A 105 10.29 -3.66 8.57
C ALA A 105 10.80 -2.21 8.41
N ALA A 106 10.54 -1.58 7.27
CA ALA A 106 10.92 -0.19 7.02
C ALA A 106 10.24 0.79 8.00
N PHE A 107 8.95 0.59 8.29
CA PHE A 107 8.24 1.41 9.28
C PHE A 107 8.73 1.17 10.70
N TRP A 108 9.02 -0.07 11.06
CA TRP A 108 9.57 -0.41 12.37
C TRP A 108 10.95 0.24 12.58
N GLU A 109 11.79 0.26 11.55
CA GLU A 109 13.10 0.92 11.63
C GLU A 109 12.97 2.43 11.86
N VAL A 110 12.07 3.10 11.14
CA VAL A 110 11.80 4.53 11.33
C VAL A 110 11.21 4.80 12.72
N SER A 111 10.31 3.94 13.20
CA SER A 111 9.71 4.12 14.54
C SER A 111 10.72 3.91 15.66
N LEU A 112 11.64 2.95 15.51
CA LEU A 112 12.77 2.76 16.43
C LEU A 112 13.70 3.98 16.42
N ALA A 113 14.03 4.53 15.26
CA ALA A 113 14.84 5.74 15.16
C ALA A 113 14.18 6.93 15.87
N LEU A 114 12.86 7.06 15.74
CA LEU A 114 12.07 8.08 16.44
C LEU A 114 12.06 7.86 17.96
N MET A 115 11.79 6.64 18.42
CA MET A 115 11.81 6.30 19.86
C MET A 115 13.18 6.50 20.49
N GLN A 116 14.26 6.35 19.73
CA GLN A 116 15.64 6.59 20.18
C GLN A 116 16.05 8.07 20.13
N GLY A 117 15.15 8.98 19.77
CA GLY A 117 15.46 10.42 19.60
C GLY A 117 16.45 10.71 18.47
N LYS A 118 16.68 9.74 17.56
CA LYS A 118 17.59 9.91 16.41
C LYS A 118 16.93 10.64 15.25
N LEU A 119 15.60 10.77 15.30
CA LEU A 119 14.76 11.35 14.26
C LEU A 119 14.11 12.65 14.75
N ASP A 120 14.40 13.75 14.06
CA ASP A 120 13.76 15.05 14.21
C ASP A 120 13.15 15.48 12.86
N GLN A 121 12.53 16.66 12.80
CA GLN A 121 11.94 17.16 11.56
C GLN A 121 12.98 17.35 10.44
N GLN A 122 14.20 17.81 10.77
CA GLN A 122 15.24 18.08 9.77
C GLN A 122 15.80 16.79 9.17
N ARG A 123 15.90 15.74 9.99
CA ARG A 123 16.42 14.42 9.61
C ARG A 123 15.35 13.53 8.99
N TRP A 124 14.06 13.85 9.13
CA TRP A 124 12.96 13.09 8.54
C TRP A 124 13.17 12.78 7.06
N HIS A 125 13.69 13.72 6.26
CA HIS A 125 13.90 13.51 4.83
C HIS A 125 14.85 12.35 4.51
N ASN A 126 15.87 12.14 5.34
CA ASN A 126 16.84 11.06 5.15
C ASN A 126 16.20 9.69 5.47
N TRP A 127 15.30 9.67 6.45
CA TRP A 127 14.62 8.46 6.89
C TRP A 127 13.37 8.12 6.08
N ALA A 128 12.68 9.12 5.54
CA ALA A 128 11.47 8.97 4.73
C ALA A 128 11.70 8.15 3.45
N ALA A 129 12.93 8.17 2.91
CA ALA A 129 13.30 7.38 1.75
C ALA A 129 13.13 5.87 1.98
N LEU A 130 13.31 5.40 3.22
CA LEU A 130 13.22 3.98 3.55
C LEU A 130 11.80 3.40 3.34
N PRO A 131 10.74 3.90 4.01
CA PRO A 131 9.37 3.43 3.78
C PRO A 131 8.88 3.78 2.36
N GLU A 132 9.34 4.87 1.76
CA GLU A 132 8.98 5.23 0.38
C GLU A 132 9.51 4.22 -0.65
N ASN A 133 10.78 3.82 -0.53
CA ASN A 133 11.39 2.80 -1.39
C ASN A 133 10.73 1.44 -1.17
N ALA A 134 10.43 1.08 0.08
CA ALA A 134 9.72 -0.15 0.40
C ALA A 134 8.30 -0.16 -0.21
N LYS A 135 7.57 0.97 -0.16
CA LYS A 135 6.25 1.11 -0.80
C LYS A 135 6.34 0.97 -2.31
N LEU A 136 7.37 1.54 -2.94
CA LEU A 136 7.60 1.42 -4.38
C LEU A 136 7.85 -0.05 -4.76
N LYS A 137 8.71 -0.74 -4.00
CA LYS A 137 8.98 -2.17 -4.19
C LYS A 137 7.72 -3.02 -4.04
N PHE A 138 6.95 -2.80 -2.97
CA PHE A 138 5.66 -3.45 -2.76
C PHE A 138 4.70 -3.22 -3.93
N THR A 139 4.55 -1.96 -4.37
CA THR A 139 3.66 -1.61 -5.48
C THR A 139 4.06 -2.31 -6.78
N ASN A 140 5.35 -2.39 -7.08
CA ASN A 140 5.86 -3.08 -8.27
C ASN A 140 5.61 -4.58 -8.22
N VAL A 141 5.78 -5.21 -7.05
CA VAL A 141 5.45 -6.64 -6.85
C VAL A 141 3.95 -6.88 -7.07
N VAL A 142 3.09 -6.09 -6.45
CA VAL A 142 1.63 -6.20 -6.61
C VAL A 142 1.22 -6.03 -8.09
N ARG A 143 1.78 -5.03 -8.79
CA ARG A 143 1.51 -4.81 -10.22
C ARG A 143 1.89 -6.04 -11.06
N SER A 144 3.08 -6.59 -10.83
CA SER A 144 3.55 -7.78 -11.53
C SER A 144 2.63 -8.99 -11.27
N GLN A 145 2.28 -9.23 -10.01
CA GLN A 145 1.48 -10.37 -9.59
C GLN A 145 0.01 -10.30 -10.00
N LEU A 146 -0.56 -9.11 -10.13
CA LEU A 146 -1.92 -8.91 -10.66
C LEU A 146 -1.99 -8.96 -12.20
N GLY A 147 -0.88 -9.23 -12.89
CA GLY A 147 -0.85 -9.38 -14.35
C GLY A 147 -0.73 -8.06 -15.11
N TYR A 148 -0.44 -6.94 -14.41
CA TYR A 148 -0.08 -5.69 -15.06
C TYR A 148 1.40 -5.73 -15.46
N ALA A 149 1.70 -6.45 -16.55
CA ALA A 149 3.03 -6.70 -17.09
C ALA A 149 3.68 -5.45 -17.76
N GLN A 150 3.57 -4.29 -17.13
CA GLN A 150 4.28 -3.08 -17.55
C GLN A 150 5.65 -2.99 -16.88
N GLN A 151 6.51 -2.12 -17.44
CA GLN A 151 7.77 -1.76 -16.80
C GLN A 151 7.55 -1.35 -15.33
N PRO A 152 8.47 -1.74 -14.41
CA PRO A 152 8.41 -1.31 -13.02
C PRO A 152 8.33 0.22 -12.93
N LEU A 153 7.53 0.71 -12.00
CA LEU A 153 7.48 2.14 -11.71
C LEU A 153 8.85 2.58 -11.17
N SER A 154 9.33 3.71 -11.69
CA SER A 154 10.55 4.37 -11.19
C SER A 154 10.28 5.34 -10.05
N LYS A 155 9.03 5.78 -9.89
CA LYS A 155 8.59 6.68 -8.82
C LYS A 155 7.11 6.51 -8.50
N LEU A 156 6.72 6.83 -7.27
CA LEU A 156 5.33 6.93 -6.84
C LEU A 156 4.85 8.38 -6.96
N SER A 157 3.63 8.58 -7.48
CA SER A 157 2.96 9.89 -7.51
C SER A 157 2.21 10.17 -6.20
N GLY A 158 1.99 11.44 -5.86
CA GLY A 158 1.13 11.84 -4.73
C GLY A 158 1.86 12.26 -3.44
N ARG A 159 3.11 12.70 -3.53
CA ARG A 159 3.81 13.30 -2.38
C ARG A 159 3.14 14.63 -2.00
N PRO A 160 2.69 14.85 -0.75
CA PRO A 160 2.32 16.18 -0.31
C PRO A 160 3.58 17.07 -0.35
N PRO A 161 3.53 18.28 -0.94
CA PRO A 161 4.68 19.16 -0.97
C PRO A 161 5.16 19.42 0.45
N LEU A 162 6.47 19.34 0.66
CA LEU A 162 7.05 19.79 1.91
C LEU A 162 6.72 21.28 2.06
N PRO A 163 6.35 21.75 3.27
CA PRO A 163 6.33 23.18 3.53
C PRO A 163 7.73 23.70 3.19
N GLN A 164 7.82 24.49 2.11
CA GLN A 164 9.09 25.11 1.76
C GLN A 164 9.43 26.08 2.89
N ALA A 165 10.68 26.05 3.36
CA ALA A 165 11.19 26.96 4.38
C ALA A 165 11.20 28.45 3.94
N THR A 166 10.62 28.77 2.79
CA THR A 166 10.62 30.10 2.16
C THR A 166 9.51 31.03 2.68
N THR A 167 8.53 30.55 3.44
CA THR A 167 7.45 31.43 3.92
C THR A 167 7.82 32.23 5.18
N PHE A 168 8.81 31.80 5.97
CA PHE A 168 9.17 32.51 7.21
C PHE A 168 10.16 33.68 7.01
N LEU A 169 10.78 33.81 5.84
CA LEU A 169 11.70 34.92 5.56
C LEU A 169 11.01 36.17 4.98
N ASN A 170 9.73 36.09 4.63
CA ASN A 170 9.04 37.22 3.99
C ASN A 170 8.11 38.03 4.92
N GLU A 171 7.77 37.51 6.11
CA GLU A 171 6.96 38.27 7.08
C GLU A 171 7.82 39.14 8.03
N SER A 172 9.07 38.77 8.30
CA SER A 172 9.95 39.59 9.15
C SER A 172 10.49 40.85 8.47
N THR A 173 10.43 40.93 7.13
CA THR A 173 10.85 42.12 6.37
C THR A 173 9.71 43.13 6.18
N MET A 174 8.44 42.73 6.36
CA MET A 174 7.28 43.60 6.13
C MET A 174 6.76 44.34 7.38
N ILE A 175 7.31 44.07 8.57
CA ILE A 175 6.93 44.76 9.82
C ILE A 175 7.90 45.92 10.16
N GLY A 176 9.02 46.06 9.44
CA GLY A 176 10.03 47.10 9.69
C GLY A 176 9.84 48.45 8.99
N GLU A 177 8.97 48.56 7.97
CA GLU A 177 8.86 49.77 7.13
C GLU A 177 7.57 50.59 7.33
N ARG A 178 6.88 50.48 8.47
CA ARG A 178 5.66 51.27 8.76
C ARG A 178 5.69 52.11 10.04
N HIS A 179 6.87 52.56 10.46
CA HIS A 179 7.00 53.59 11.50
C HIS A 179 8.17 54.51 11.16
N GLY A 180 7.93 55.48 10.27
CA GLY A 180 8.95 56.43 9.87
C GLY A 180 8.54 57.38 8.76
N GLU A 181 7.32 57.92 8.81
CA GLU A 181 6.96 59.21 8.20
C GLU A 181 5.96 59.94 9.10
#